data_AF-A0AAV6NXS4-F1
#
_entry.id   AF-A0AAV6NXS4-F1
#
_cell.length_a   1.000
_cell.length_b   1.000
_cell.length_c   1.000
_cell.angle_alpha   90.00
_cell.angle_beta   90.00
_cell.angle_gamma   90.00
#
_symmetry.space_group_name_H-M   'P 1'
#
loop_
_entity.id
_entity.type
_entity.pdbx_description
1 polymer ?
#
loop_
_entity_poly.entity_id
_entity_poly.type
_entity_poly.pdbx_seq_one_letter_code
_entity_poly.pdbx_strand_id
1 'polypeptide(L)'
;MSLQNLILLLLMVIAVHQAVSITFTSRLLHRFSEDMKTLRVSGSTTGVRASWPEKWSMEYYQELVSGDFQRQKMKLGSRFQWLFPSEGSKTIELGNDFGWLHYTWIDIGTPSVSFLVALDAGSDLLWVPCDCIQCAPLSASYYGSLDKDLNEYRPSKSSTSKHISCSHNLCDSGQSCQSPKQSCPYVIDYTTENTSSSGLLIQDVLHLSSGCENSSNCTIQAPVILGCGMKQSGGYLSGVAPDGLFGLGLGEISVLSSLAKEGLVPNSFSLCFNEDGSGRIFFGDEGPASQQMTSFVPLDEKYEAYIVGVEACCIGNSCLKQTSFKALIDSGTSFTYLPEEAYENIVMEFDKRLNVTSTVSFKGYPWKYCYKISTDAMPKVPSVTLLFPLNNSFVVHDPVFPIYGDQGLAGFCFSILPADGDIGILGQNYMTGYRMVFDRDNLKLGWSRANCQDLSNDKEMPIAPAKETPPNPLPANEQQSAPGGHAVAPAIAGRAPSKPSAAAPCIIPSSFYSIRLPHLILLVLCLVSTCV
;
A
#
# COMPACT_ATOMS: atom_id res chain seq x y z
N MET A 1 -49.46 -44.57 40.88
CA MET A 1 -49.83 -43.80 39.67
C MET A 1 -51.02 -44.47 39.03
N SER A 2 -52.10 -43.75 38.70
CA SER A 2 -53.25 -44.36 38.05
C SER A 2 -52.88 -44.81 36.64
N LEU A 3 -53.56 -45.85 36.11
CA LEU A 3 -53.37 -46.36 34.75
C LEU A 3 -53.48 -45.22 33.70
N GLN A 4 -54.30 -44.23 33.99
CA GLN A 4 -54.51 -43.03 33.18
C GLN A 4 -53.24 -42.16 33.10
N ASN A 5 -52.49 -42.03 34.21
CA ASN A 5 -51.21 -41.31 34.23
C ASN A 5 -50.10 -42.07 33.50
N LEU A 6 -50.15 -43.41 33.50
CA LEU A 6 -49.19 -44.23 32.76
C LEU A 6 -49.43 -44.15 31.25
N ILE A 7 -50.70 -44.16 30.83
CA ILE A 7 -51.09 -43.99 29.41
C ILE A 7 -50.73 -42.59 28.91
N LEU A 8 -50.95 -41.55 29.73
CA LEU A 8 -50.57 -40.18 29.38
C LEU A 8 -49.05 -40.03 29.25
N LEU A 9 -48.28 -40.67 30.14
CA LEU A 9 -46.82 -40.68 30.05
C LEU A 9 -46.35 -41.43 28.80
N LEU A 10 -46.98 -42.57 28.47
CA LEU A 10 -46.64 -43.34 27.27
C LEU A 10 -46.97 -42.56 25.99
N LEU A 11 -48.12 -41.89 25.94
CA LEU A 11 -48.52 -41.03 24.82
C LEU A 11 -47.59 -39.81 24.67
N MET A 12 -47.14 -39.23 25.79
CA MET A 12 -46.14 -38.16 25.77
C MET A 12 -44.77 -38.67 25.29
N VAL A 13 -44.34 -39.87 25.70
CA VAL A 13 -43.09 -40.48 25.21
C VAL A 13 -43.18 -40.83 23.71
N ILE A 14 -44.33 -41.30 23.24
CA ILE A 14 -44.57 -41.59 21.80
C ILE A 14 -44.66 -40.29 20.98
N ALA A 15 -45.29 -39.24 21.52
CA ALA A 15 -45.34 -37.92 20.88
C ALA A 15 -43.96 -37.24 20.82
N VAL A 16 -43.13 -37.42 21.85
CA VAL A 16 -41.73 -36.96 21.85
C VAL A 16 -40.88 -37.77 20.87
N HIS A 17 -41.22 -39.05 20.62
CA HIS A 17 -40.52 -39.87 19.63
C HIS A 17 -40.93 -39.61 18.17
N GLN A 18 -42.06 -38.95 17.92
CA GLN A 18 -42.52 -38.58 16.58
C GLN A 18 -42.28 -37.12 16.20
N ALA A 19 -41.70 -36.31 17.08
CA ALA A 19 -41.03 -35.08 16.69
C ALA A 19 -39.70 -35.42 16.01
N VAL A 20 -39.76 -35.96 14.79
CA VAL A 20 -38.63 -35.95 13.88
C VAL A 20 -38.32 -34.48 13.64
N SER A 21 -37.33 -33.96 14.34
CA SER A 21 -36.60 -32.77 13.89
C SER A 21 -36.26 -33.03 12.43
N ILE A 22 -36.88 -32.28 11.52
CA ILE A 22 -36.38 -32.19 10.15
C ILE A 22 -35.10 -31.35 10.28
N THR A 23 -34.03 -32.00 10.73
CA THR A 23 -32.69 -31.47 10.65
C THR A 23 -32.38 -31.48 9.16
N PHE A 24 -32.51 -30.33 8.51
CA PHE A 24 -31.92 -30.13 7.19
C PHE A 24 -30.41 -30.35 7.35
N THR A 25 -29.97 -31.57 7.10
CA THR A 25 -28.55 -31.90 7.03
C THR A 25 -28.07 -31.46 5.65
N SER A 26 -27.60 -30.23 5.56
CA SER A 26 -26.84 -29.81 4.38
C SER A 26 -25.49 -30.50 4.42
N ARG A 27 -25.37 -31.64 3.73
CA ARG A 27 -24.07 -32.25 3.48
C ARG A 27 -23.31 -31.33 2.53
N LEU A 28 -22.35 -30.57 3.06
CA LEU A 28 -21.40 -29.81 2.26
C LEU A 28 -20.54 -30.80 1.46
N LEU A 29 -20.92 -31.03 0.21
CA LEU A 29 -20.15 -31.82 -0.74
C LEU A 29 -19.16 -30.90 -1.43
N HIS A 30 -17.87 -31.22 -1.31
CA HIS A 30 -16.85 -30.52 -2.08
C HIS A 30 -17.18 -30.64 -3.57
N ARG A 31 -17.13 -29.54 -4.33
CA ARG A 31 -17.50 -29.48 -5.75
C ARG A 31 -16.76 -30.53 -6.63
N PHE A 32 -15.61 -30.99 -6.16
CA PHE A 32 -14.76 -32.00 -6.80
C PHE A 32 -14.67 -33.33 -6.04
N SER A 33 -15.55 -33.57 -5.06
CA SER A 33 -15.70 -34.89 -4.46
C SER A 33 -16.21 -35.88 -5.51
N GLU A 34 -15.93 -37.17 -5.31
CA GLU A 34 -16.48 -38.23 -6.15
C GLU A 34 -18.03 -38.20 -6.16
N ASP A 35 -18.63 -37.84 -5.03
CA ASP A 35 -20.09 -37.64 -4.89
C ASP A 35 -20.62 -36.54 -5.84
N MET A 36 -19.88 -35.44 -6.05
CA MET A 36 -20.32 -34.34 -6.91
C MET A 36 -19.97 -34.56 -8.40
N LYS A 37 -18.87 -35.29 -8.67
CA LYS A 37 -18.50 -35.72 -10.03
C LYS A 37 -19.58 -36.61 -10.63
N THR A 38 -20.10 -37.57 -9.87
CA THR A 38 -21.18 -38.47 -10.30
C THR A 38 -22.50 -37.74 -10.56
N LEU A 39 -22.87 -36.77 -9.70
CA LEU A 39 -24.06 -35.94 -9.87
C LEU A 39 -24.01 -35.04 -11.13
N ARG A 40 -22.84 -34.49 -11.48
CA ARG A 40 -22.67 -33.68 -12.70
C ARG A 40 -22.80 -34.46 -13.99
N VAL A 41 -22.34 -35.70 -14.01
CA VAL A 41 -22.47 -36.59 -15.17
C VAL A 41 -23.95 -36.93 -15.45
N SER A 42 -24.80 -36.90 -14.42
CA SER A 42 -26.23 -37.19 -14.54
C SER A 42 -27.10 -35.99 -14.96
N GLY A 43 -26.57 -34.76 -14.99
CA GLY A 43 -27.37 -33.53 -15.11
C GLY A 43 -27.21 -32.71 -16.41
N SER A 44 -26.42 -33.15 -17.38
CA SER A 44 -26.22 -32.41 -18.64
C SER A 44 -27.28 -32.76 -19.69
N THR A 45 -28.20 -31.83 -19.96
CA THR A 45 -29.18 -31.90 -21.06
C THR A 45 -28.65 -31.32 -22.38
N THR A 46 -27.39 -30.88 -22.42
CA THR A 46 -26.76 -30.31 -23.61
C THR A 46 -25.49 -31.09 -23.96
N GLY A 47 -25.66 -32.23 -24.64
CA GLY A 47 -24.80 -32.84 -25.69
C GLY A 47 -23.26 -32.97 -25.55
N VAL A 48 -22.58 -32.34 -24.60
CA VAL A 48 -21.14 -32.40 -24.41
C VAL A 48 -20.87 -33.02 -23.04
N ARG A 49 -20.43 -34.29 -23.05
CA ARG A 49 -19.87 -34.95 -21.88
C ARG A 49 -18.54 -34.28 -21.54
N ALA A 50 -18.54 -33.34 -20.60
CA ALA A 50 -17.30 -32.94 -19.95
C ALA A 50 -16.87 -34.08 -19.00
N SER A 51 -16.11 -35.05 -19.50
CA SER A 51 -15.48 -36.06 -18.65
C SER A 51 -14.31 -35.42 -17.89
N TRP A 52 -14.27 -35.62 -16.58
CA TRP A 52 -13.12 -35.20 -15.78
C TRP A 52 -11.85 -35.94 -16.23
N PRO A 53 -10.68 -35.28 -16.22
CA PRO A 53 -9.41 -35.96 -16.49
C PRO A 53 -9.17 -37.09 -15.51
N GLU A 54 -8.34 -38.07 -15.92
CA GLU A 54 -7.99 -39.22 -15.09
C GLU A 54 -7.36 -38.77 -13.78
N LYS A 55 -7.81 -39.34 -12.66
CA LYS A 55 -7.34 -38.95 -11.33
C LYS A 55 -5.83 -39.13 -11.25
N TRP A 56 -5.12 -38.12 -10.75
CA TRP A 56 -3.65 -38.05 -10.66
C TRP A 56 -2.91 -37.77 -11.98
N SER A 57 -3.60 -37.50 -13.09
CA SER A 57 -2.95 -37.02 -14.32
C SER A 57 -2.54 -35.54 -14.21
N MET A 58 -1.66 -35.09 -15.09
CA MET A 58 -1.24 -33.68 -15.15
C MET A 58 -2.45 -32.77 -15.46
N GLU A 59 -3.32 -33.20 -16.36
CA GLU A 59 -4.55 -32.51 -16.75
C GLU A 59 -5.54 -32.43 -15.57
N TYR A 60 -5.59 -33.46 -14.72
CA TYR A 60 -6.40 -33.44 -13.50
C TYR A 60 -5.95 -32.35 -12.52
N TYR A 61 -4.64 -32.21 -12.33
CA TYR A 61 -4.10 -31.15 -11.50
C TYR A 61 -4.25 -29.77 -12.14
N GLN A 62 -4.06 -29.66 -13.46
CA GLN A 62 -4.34 -28.41 -14.19
C GLN A 62 -5.80 -27.98 -14.04
N GLU A 63 -6.75 -28.92 -14.07
CA GLU A 63 -8.17 -28.60 -13.94
C GLU A 63 -8.56 -28.25 -12.49
N LEU A 64 -7.92 -28.87 -11.49
CA LEU A 64 -8.05 -28.47 -10.09
C LEU A 64 -7.49 -27.06 -9.85
N VAL A 65 -6.28 -26.78 -10.35
CA VAL A 65 -5.63 -25.47 -10.23
C VAL A 65 -6.43 -24.40 -10.97
N SER A 66 -6.89 -24.68 -12.20
CA SER A 66 -7.74 -23.76 -12.96
C SER A 66 -9.07 -23.50 -12.25
N GLY A 67 -9.66 -24.53 -11.65
CA GLY A 67 -10.88 -24.40 -10.85
C GLY A 67 -10.68 -23.61 -9.56
N ASP A 68 -9.53 -23.74 -8.90
CA ASP A 68 -9.15 -22.93 -7.74
C ASP A 68 -8.84 -21.49 -8.13
N PHE A 69 -8.13 -21.27 -9.24
CA PHE A 69 -7.88 -19.93 -9.79
C PHE A 69 -9.19 -19.24 -10.19
N GLN A 70 -10.12 -19.97 -10.80
CA GLN A 70 -11.46 -19.49 -11.12
C GLN A 70 -12.31 -19.24 -9.87
N ARG A 71 -12.10 -19.97 -8.77
CA ARG A 71 -12.75 -19.71 -7.47
C ARG A 71 -12.17 -18.51 -6.74
N GLN A 72 -10.86 -18.34 -6.78
CA GLN A 72 -10.19 -17.13 -6.29
C GLN A 72 -10.62 -15.92 -7.13
N LYS A 73 -10.84 -16.11 -8.44
CA LYS A 73 -11.40 -15.11 -9.36
C LYS A 73 -12.94 -15.02 -9.36
N MET A 74 -13.66 -15.92 -8.67
CA MET A 74 -15.09 -15.77 -8.47
C MET A 74 -15.27 -14.62 -7.49
N LYS A 75 -15.32 -13.40 -8.04
CA LYS A 75 -15.73 -12.18 -7.36
C LYS A 75 -17.07 -12.46 -6.68
N LEU A 76 -17.08 -12.85 -5.40
CA LEU A 76 -18.10 -12.31 -4.52
C LEU A 76 -17.90 -10.81 -4.68
N GLY A 77 -18.87 -10.11 -5.28
CA GLY A 77 -18.75 -8.68 -5.52
C GLY A 77 -18.27 -8.00 -4.24
N SER A 78 -17.31 -7.07 -4.38
CA SER A 78 -16.83 -6.32 -3.23
C SER A 78 -18.02 -5.66 -2.52
N ARG A 79 -17.96 -5.60 -1.20
CA ARG A 79 -19.06 -5.00 -0.41
C ARG A 79 -19.24 -3.53 -0.74
N PHE A 80 -18.15 -2.85 -1.06
CA PHE A 80 -18.10 -1.45 -1.43
C PHE A 80 -17.35 -1.27 -2.75
N GLN A 81 -17.74 -0.24 -3.50
CA GLN A 81 -17.04 0.14 -4.72
C GLN A 81 -15.68 0.76 -4.38
N TRP A 82 -15.67 1.67 -3.40
CA TRP A 82 -14.47 2.20 -2.78
C TRP A 82 -14.73 2.58 -1.32
N LEU A 83 -13.64 2.65 -0.54
CA LEU A 83 -13.57 3.13 0.82
C LEU A 83 -12.54 4.26 0.94
N PHE A 84 -12.60 5.00 2.03
CA PHE A 84 -11.62 6.02 2.39
C PHE A 84 -11.51 6.10 3.92
N PRO A 85 -10.51 6.78 4.50
CA PRO A 85 -10.43 6.97 5.95
C PRO A 85 -11.71 7.56 6.57
N SER A 86 -12.01 7.25 7.83
CA SER A 86 -13.20 7.77 8.52
C SER A 86 -13.26 9.30 8.56
N GLU A 87 -12.10 9.95 8.68
CA GLU A 87 -11.92 11.41 8.67
C GLU A 87 -12.10 12.04 7.28
N GLY A 88 -12.36 11.24 6.25
CA GLY A 88 -12.60 11.66 4.88
C GLY A 88 -11.49 11.25 3.92
N SER A 89 -11.74 11.42 2.62
CA SER A 89 -10.79 11.08 1.56
C SER A 89 -9.75 12.17 1.31
N LYS A 90 -9.84 13.32 1.98
CA LYS A 90 -8.95 14.46 1.75
C LYS A 90 -7.53 14.12 2.18
N THR A 91 -6.59 14.55 1.34
CA THR A 91 -5.17 14.53 1.62
C THR A 91 -4.62 15.94 1.52
N ILE A 92 -3.55 16.22 2.26
CA ILE A 92 -2.93 17.55 2.31
C ILE A 92 -1.41 17.42 2.19
N GLU A 93 -0.81 18.29 1.39
CA GLU A 93 0.63 18.51 1.38
C GLU A 93 0.99 19.58 2.41
N LEU A 94 1.96 19.28 3.28
CA LEU A 94 2.33 20.16 4.40
C LEU A 94 3.71 20.82 4.21
N GLY A 95 4.19 20.90 2.96
CA GLY A 95 5.40 21.61 2.57
C GLY A 95 6.67 21.13 3.28
N ASN A 96 7.59 22.07 3.56
CA ASN A 96 8.94 21.79 4.06
C ASN A 96 8.95 20.98 5.38
N ASP A 97 8.11 21.34 6.34
CA ASP A 97 8.09 20.73 7.68
C ASP A 97 7.78 19.22 7.64
N PHE A 98 7.13 18.79 6.55
CA PHE A 98 6.66 17.43 6.32
C PHE A 98 7.23 16.82 5.04
N GLY A 99 8.31 17.40 4.53
CA GLY A 99 9.05 16.84 3.41
C GLY A 99 8.32 16.86 2.07
N TRP A 100 7.34 17.74 1.88
CA TRP A 100 6.54 17.84 0.64
C TRP A 100 5.82 16.52 0.29
N LEU A 101 5.40 15.77 1.33
CA LEU A 101 4.57 14.58 1.18
C LEU A 101 3.09 14.91 1.35
N HIS A 102 2.22 14.10 0.74
CA HIS A 102 0.79 14.11 1.02
C HIS A 102 0.46 13.23 2.21
N TYR A 103 -0.38 13.75 3.08
CA TYR A 103 -0.82 13.13 4.32
C TYR A 103 -2.33 12.96 4.35
N THR A 104 -2.81 11.99 5.12
CA THR A 104 -4.24 11.83 5.41
C THR A 104 -4.45 11.51 6.89
N TRP A 105 -5.61 11.86 7.41
CA TRP A 105 -6.01 11.48 8.76
C TRP A 105 -6.64 10.09 8.75
N ILE A 106 -6.17 9.23 9.63
CA ILE A 106 -6.75 7.89 9.86
C ILE A 106 -7.09 7.71 11.33
N ASP A 107 -8.06 6.85 11.63
CA ASP A 107 -8.43 6.52 13.01
C ASP A 107 -8.13 5.07 13.33
N ILE A 108 -7.49 4.82 14.48
CA ILE A 108 -7.07 3.49 14.92
C ILE A 108 -7.55 3.22 16.36
N GLY A 109 -8.05 2.01 16.59
CA GLY A 109 -8.33 1.47 17.93
C GLY A 109 -9.74 1.72 18.47
N THR A 110 -9.98 1.25 19.70
CA THR A 110 -11.27 1.39 20.40
C THR A 110 -11.07 1.78 21.87
N PRO A 111 -11.31 3.06 22.27
CA PRO A 111 -11.80 4.16 21.43
C PRO A 111 -10.79 4.56 20.35
N SER A 112 -11.28 5.16 19.26
CA SER A 112 -10.44 5.60 18.15
C SER A 112 -9.54 6.77 18.54
N VAL A 113 -8.33 6.77 17.97
CA VAL A 113 -7.35 7.86 18.04
C VAL A 113 -6.92 8.19 16.61
N SER A 114 -6.83 9.48 16.29
CA SER A 114 -6.52 9.95 14.94
C SER A 114 -5.01 10.16 14.73
N PHE A 115 -4.50 9.76 13.58
CA PHE A 115 -3.10 9.89 13.19
C PHE A 115 -2.97 10.53 11.81
N LEU A 116 -2.04 11.48 11.66
CA LEU A 116 -1.70 12.12 10.39
C LEU A 116 -0.57 11.38 9.68
N VAL A 117 -0.94 10.48 8.78
CA VAL A 117 0.01 9.55 8.17
C VAL A 117 0.44 9.98 6.77
N ALA A 118 1.74 9.86 6.47
CA ALA A 118 2.28 10.05 5.13
C ALA A 118 1.82 8.92 4.19
N LEU A 119 1.44 9.23 2.96
CA LEU A 119 0.99 8.23 1.99
C LEU A 119 2.16 7.69 1.18
N ASP A 120 2.48 6.40 1.33
CA ASP A 120 3.69 5.82 0.77
C ASP A 120 3.40 4.58 -0.09
N ALA A 121 3.44 4.75 -1.41
CA ALA A 121 3.34 3.65 -2.37
C ALA A 121 4.65 2.84 -2.55
N GLY A 122 5.76 3.33 -2.00
CA GLY A 122 7.07 2.67 -1.98
C GLY A 122 7.26 1.63 -0.87
N SER A 123 6.35 1.55 0.10
CA SER A 123 6.42 0.58 1.20
C SER A 123 5.07 -0.06 1.57
N ASP A 124 5.12 -1.18 2.29
CA ASP A 124 3.94 -2.02 2.55
C ASP A 124 3.25 -1.74 3.89
N LEU A 125 3.99 -1.38 4.94
CA LEU A 125 3.50 -1.40 6.32
C LEU A 125 2.91 -0.05 6.74
N LEU A 126 1.69 -0.06 7.27
CA LEU A 126 1.19 1.03 8.12
C LEU A 126 1.90 0.98 9.48
N TRP A 127 2.52 2.07 9.91
CA TRP A 127 3.06 2.20 11.27
C TRP A 127 2.78 3.59 11.84
N VAL A 128 2.63 3.65 13.16
CA VAL A 128 2.38 4.89 13.92
C VAL A 128 3.32 4.95 15.13
N PRO A 129 3.68 6.15 15.64
CA PRO A 129 4.43 6.27 16.89
C PRO A 129 3.63 5.61 18.02
N CYS A 130 4.30 4.75 18.79
CA CYS A 130 3.62 3.90 19.76
C CYS A 130 4.55 3.52 20.90
N ASP A 131 4.07 3.68 22.14
CA ASP A 131 4.84 3.50 23.39
C ASP A 131 6.29 3.99 23.21
N CYS A 132 6.40 5.26 22.83
CA CYS A 132 7.55 5.83 22.16
C CYS A 132 8.80 5.83 23.07
N ILE A 133 9.90 5.28 22.56
CA ILE A 133 11.23 5.34 23.18
C ILE A 133 12.06 6.44 22.52
N GLN A 134 11.99 6.55 21.20
CA GLN A 134 12.70 7.55 20.40
C GLN A 134 11.89 7.86 19.15
N CYS A 135 11.17 8.98 19.13
CA CYS A 135 10.32 9.38 18.00
C CYS A 135 10.44 10.88 17.77
N ALA A 136 9.86 11.33 16.66
CA ALA A 136 9.65 12.74 16.37
C ALA A 136 8.85 13.44 17.48
N PRO A 137 9.04 14.76 17.67
CA PRO A 137 8.13 15.56 18.49
C PRO A 137 6.69 15.42 18.00
N LEU A 138 5.72 15.35 18.91
CA LEU A 138 4.29 15.25 18.57
C LEU A 138 3.51 16.53 18.86
N SER A 139 4.15 17.55 19.41
CA SER A 139 3.48 18.83 19.67
C SER A 139 3.40 19.67 18.40
N ALA A 140 2.22 20.24 18.13
CA ALA A 140 1.99 21.18 17.04
C ALA A 140 2.93 22.37 17.10
N SER A 141 3.34 22.79 18.30
CA SER A 141 4.29 23.92 18.46
C SER A 141 5.65 23.71 17.80
N TYR A 142 6.00 22.46 17.46
CA TYR A 142 7.21 22.13 16.71
C TYR A 142 7.05 22.31 15.19
N TYR A 143 5.81 22.38 14.70
CA TYR A 143 5.46 22.37 13.28
C TYR A 143 4.70 23.63 12.92
N GLY A 144 5.22 24.44 11.99
CA GLY A 144 4.59 25.71 11.63
C GLY A 144 3.25 25.53 10.90
N SER A 145 3.02 24.36 10.33
CA SER A 145 1.85 24.03 9.51
C SER A 145 0.74 23.25 10.24
N LEU A 146 0.93 22.90 11.52
CA LEU A 146 -0.09 22.17 12.29
C LEU A 146 -0.85 23.07 13.26
N ASP A 147 -2.16 22.84 13.34
CA ASP A 147 -3.08 23.53 14.25
C ASP A 147 -3.45 22.70 15.49
N LYS A 148 -3.12 21.40 15.51
CA LYS A 148 -3.39 20.47 16.62
C LYS A 148 -2.25 19.50 16.85
N ASP A 149 -2.09 19.07 18.10
CA ASP A 149 -1.08 18.08 18.48
C ASP A 149 -1.35 16.72 17.80
N LEU A 150 -0.26 16.02 17.50
CA LEU A 150 -0.22 14.66 16.98
C LEU A 150 -0.37 13.64 18.12
N ASN A 151 -0.56 12.36 17.79
CA ASN A 151 -0.91 11.34 18.78
C ASN A 151 0.15 10.26 18.95
N GLU A 152 0.18 9.67 20.15
CA GLU A 152 0.97 8.47 20.43
C GLU A 152 -0.01 7.31 20.64
N TYR A 153 0.10 6.27 19.80
CA TYR A 153 -0.72 5.08 19.96
C TYR A 153 -0.30 4.30 21.22
N ARG A 154 -1.28 3.87 22.02
CA ARG A 154 -1.04 3.05 23.21
C ARG A 154 -1.89 1.78 23.16
N PRO A 155 -1.29 0.60 22.88
CA PRO A 155 -2.02 -0.67 22.80
C PRO A 155 -2.85 -0.94 24.04
N SER A 156 -2.32 -0.60 25.22
CA SER A 156 -2.98 -0.78 26.53
C SER A 156 -4.29 0.03 26.70
N LYS A 157 -4.51 1.07 25.89
CA LYS A 157 -5.71 1.92 25.94
C LYS A 157 -6.78 1.51 24.92
N SER A 158 -6.44 0.65 23.96
CA SER A 158 -7.40 0.17 22.96
C SER A 158 -7.92 -1.21 23.34
N SER A 159 -9.23 -1.32 23.53
CA SER A 159 -9.91 -2.58 23.85
C SER A 159 -9.91 -3.62 22.72
N THR A 160 -9.56 -3.20 21.50
CA THR A 160 -9.48 -4.06 20.30
C THR A 160 -8.04 -4.42 19.92
N SER A 161 -7.04 -3.85 20.59
CA SER A 161 -5.63 -4.12 20.33
C SER A 161 -5.22 -5.55 20.69
N LYS A 162 -4.43 -6.19 19.82
CA LYS A 162 -3.90 -7.54 19.99
C LYS A 162 -2.44 -7.58 19.56
N HIS A 163 -1.60 -8.28 20.33
CA HIS A 163 -0.23 -8.53 19.92
C HIS A 163 -0.17 -9.57 18.80
N ILE A 164 0.66 -9.32 17.80
CA ILE A 164 1.01 -10.33 16.80
C ILE A 164 2.19 -11.15 17.33
N SER A 165 2.04 -12.47 17.39
CA SER A 165 3.10 -13.36 17.84
C SER A 165 4.12 -13.66 16.72
N CYS A 166 5.33 -14.07 17.07
CA CYS A 166 6.36 -14.48 16.11
C CYS A 166 5.99 -15.72 15.27
N SER A 167 5.02 -16.52 15.73
CA SER A 167 4.47 -17.65 14.96
C SER A 167 3.46 -17.23 13.88
N HIS A 168 3.08 -15.94 13.84
CA HIS A 168 2.16 -15.42 12.83
C HIS A 168 2.82 -15.44 11.44
N ASN A 169 2.05 -15.78 10.41
CA ASN A 169 2.57 -15.93 9.04
C ASN A 169 3.09 -14.62 8.43
N LEU A 170 2.57 -13.48 8.87
CA LEU A 170 3.02 -12.14 8.45
C LEU A 170 4.17 -11.58 9.33
N CYS A 171 4.74 -12.39 10.23
CA CYS A 171 5.91 -12.01 11.00
C CYS A 171 7.20 -12.39 10.27
N ASP A 172 7.69 -11.51 9.40
CA ASP A 172 8.93 -11.76 8.63
C ASP A 172 10.14 -11.99 9.53
N SER A 173 10.21 -11.28 10.66
CA SER A 173 11.25 -11.42 11.67
C SER A 173 11.01 -12.58 12.66
N GLY A 174 10.04 -13.48 12.40
CA GLY A 174 9.70 -14.56 13.32
C GLY A 174 10.89 -15.47 13.68
N GLN A 175 11.86 -15.60 12.77
CA GLN A 175 13.08 -16.40 12.98
C GLN A 175 14.08 -15.77 13.96
N SER A 176 14.04 -14.46 14.17
CA SER A 176 14.91 -13.78 15.14
C SER A 176 14.35 -13.82 16.56
N CYS A 177 13.13 -14.33 16.74
CA CYS A 177 12.49 -14.45 18.05
C CYS A 177 13.01 -15.64 18.84
N GLN A 178 13.08 -15.47 20.16
CA GLN A 178 13.49 -16.55 21.09
C GLN A 178 12.37 -17.57 21.32
N SER A 179 11.11 -17.17 21.10
CA SER A 179 9.94 -18.01 21.31
C SER A 179 8.86 -17.72 20.27
N PRO A 180 8.13 -18.73 19.76
CA PRO A 180 7.02 -18.53 18.83
C PRO A 180 5.87 -17.66 19.40
N LYS A 181 5.75 -17.57 20.73
CA LYS A 181 4.72 -16.79 21.43
C LYS A 181 5.16 -15.35 21.73
N GLN A 182 6.42 -15.02 21.51
CA GLN A 182 6.93 -13.66 21.70
C GLN A 182 6.21 -12.70 20.74
N SER A 183 6.04 -11.44 21.11
CA SER A 183 5.55 -10.40 20.20
C SER A 183 6.51 -10.24 19.01
N CYS A 184 5.96 -10.19 17.81
CA CYS A 184 6.72 -10.09 16.57
C CYS A 184 7.43 -8.73 16.48
N PRO A 185 8.76 -8.69 16.43
CA PRO A 185 9.47 -7.44 16.14
C PRO A 185 9.34 -7.09 14.67
N TYR A 186 9.42 -5.81 14.36
CA TYR A 186 9.63 -5.33 12.99
C TYR A 186 10.69 -4.24 12.96
N VAL A 187 11.37 -4.16 11.83
CA VAL A 187 12.28 -3.07 11.46
C VAL A 187 12.06 -2.81 9.98
N ILE A 188 11.87 -1.56 9.62
CA ILE A 188 11.82 -1.11 8.23
C ILE A 188 12.84 0.00 8.05
N ASP A 189 13.76 -0.22 7.13
CA ASP A 189 14.78 0.74 6.71
C ASP A 189 14.34 1.37 5.38
N TYR A 190 14.38 2.69 5.29
CA TYR A 190 14.08 3.44 4.08
C TYR A 190 15.38 3.91 3.42
N THR A 191 15.36 4.13 2.11
CA THR A 191 16.57 4.50 1.34
C THR A 191 17.14 5.88 1.65
N THR A 192 16.42 6.74 2.39
CA THR A 192 16.98 8.00 2.90
C THR A 192 17.95 7.77 4.05
N GLU A 193 18.96 8.64 4.17
CA GLU A 193 20.08 8.46 5.10
C GLU A 193 19.64 8.12 6.55
N ASN A 194 19.89 6.86 6.93
CA ASN A 194 19.60 6.31 8.25
C ASN A 194 18.13 6.46 8.70
N THR A 195 17.18 6.50 7.77
CA THR A 195 15.76 6.59 8.09
C THR A 195 15.16 5.22 8.32
N SER A 196 14.60 4.98 9.50
CA SER A 196 13.98 3.69 9.86
C SER A 196 12.83 3.86 10.84
N SER A 197 11.95 2.86 10.88
CA SER A 197 10.94 2.68 11.94
C SER A 197 11.01 1.25 12.46
N SER A 198 11.02 1.09 13.78
CA SER A 198 11.13 -0.22 14.42
C SER A 198 10.34 -0.32 15.73
N GLY A 199 9.93 -1.54 16.04
CA GLY A 199 9.18 -1.86 17.25
C GLY A 199 8.52 -3.22 17.15
N LEU A 200 7.23 -3.29 17.47
CA LEU A 200 6.46 -4.54 17.49
C LEU A 200 5.25 -4.49 16.55
N LEU A 201 4.92 -5.61 15.91
CA LEU A 201 3.67 -5.73 15.18
C LEU A 201 2.51 -5.94 16.14
N ILE A 202 1.43 -5.22 15.89
CA ILE A 202 0.15 -5.34 16.58
C ILE A 202 -0.97 -5.44 15.55
N GLN A 203 -2.12 -5.90 15.99
CA GLN A 203 -3.36 -5.85 15.24
C GLN A 203 -4.34 -4.96 15.99
N ASP A 204 -4.99 -4.04 15.29
CA ASP A 204 -6.10 -3.27 15.83
C ASP A 204 -7.09 -2.90 14.70
N VAL A 205 -8.11 -2.12 15.01
CA VAL A 205 -9.16 -1.69 14.09
C VAL A 205 -8.78 -0.36 13.45
N LEU A 206 -8.74 -0.33 12.12
CA LEU A 206 -8.78 0.89 11.31
C LEU A 206 -10.23 1.26 11.02
N HIS A 207 -10.60 2.53 11.22
CA HIS A 207 -11.93 3.02 10.88
C HIS A 207 -11.91 3.67 9.49
N LEU A 208 -12.89 3.27 8.67
CA LEU A 208 -13.04 3.67 7.29
C LEU A 208 -14.48 4.15 7.06
N SER A 209 -14.67 4.86 5.96
CA SER A 209 -15.95 5.34 5.50
C SER A 209 -16.23 4.92 4.05
N SER A 210 -17.51 4.77 3.73
CA SER A 210 -18.03 4.58 2.36
C SER A 210 -18.99 5.70 1.98
N GLY A 211 -19.07 6.05 0.70
CA GLY A 211 -20.01 7.06 0.17
C GLY A 211 -21.48 6.59 0.10
N CYS A 212 -22.06 6.10 1.20
CA CYS A 212 -23.46 5.66 1.23
C CYS A 212 -24.43 6.76 1.71
N GLU A 213 -25.66 6.74 1.20
CA GLU A 213 -26.68 7.78 1.39
C GLU A 213 -27.25 7.89 2.84
N ASN A 214 -26.99 6.92 3.72
CA ASN A 214 -27.49 6.89 5.10
C ASN A 214 -26.33 6.88 6.12
N SER A 215 -26.15 7.99 6.83
CA SER A 215 -25.00 8.29 7.69
C SER A 215 -24.66 7.30 8.81
N SER A 216 -25.59 6.44 9.25
CA SER A 216 -25.34 5.47 10.32
C SER A 216 -24.71 4.15 9.86
N ASN A 217 -24.70 3.87 8.56
CA ASN A 217 -24.20 2.60 7.99
C ASN A 217 -22.90 2.78 7.18
N CYS A 218 -22.32 3.98 7.20
CA CYS A 218 -21.16 4.32 6.36
C CYS A 218 -19.82 4.06 7.03
N THR A 219 -19.78 3.73 8.32
CA THR A 219 -18.53 3.46 9.05
C THR A 219 -18.19 1.97 9.00
N ILE A 220 -17.00 1.66 8.50
CA ILE A 220 -16.46 0.31 8.39
C ILE A 220 -15.31 0.20 9.40
N GLN A 221 -15.33 -0.87 10.20
CA GLN A 221 -14.21 -1.25 11.06
C GLN A 221 -13.47 -2.41 10.41
N ALA A 222 -12.19 -2.20 10.09
CA ALA A 222 -11.34 -3.20 9.46
C ALA A 222 -10.19 -3.59 10.40
N PRO A 223 -10.08 -4.85 10.84
CA PRO A 223 -8.88 -5.32 11.54
C PRO A 223 -7.67 -5.25 10.60
N VAL A 224 -6.61 -4.56 11.03
CA VAL A 224 -5.37 -4.41 10.27
C VAL A 224 -4.17 -4.71 11.16
N ILE A 225 -3.09 -5.20 10.56
CA ILE A 225 -1.78 -5.29 11.21
C ILE A 225 -1.03 -3.99 10.95
N LEU A 226 -0.41 -3.46 12.00
CA LEU A 226 0.36 -2.23 11.95
C LEU A 226 1.61 -2.33 12.81
N GLY A 227 2.62 -1.53 12.48
CA GLY A 227 3.81 -1.34 13.28
C GLY A 227 3.56 -0.37 14.43
N CYS A 228 3.77 -0.85 15.67
CA CYS A 228 3.96 0.01 16.84
C CYS A 228 5.39 0.58 16.77
N GLY A 229 5.53 1.79 16.21
CA GLY A 229 6.80 2.47 15.98
C GLY A 229 7.40 3.04 17.26
N MET A 230 8.06 2.19 18.02
CA MET A 230 8.69 2.57 19.29
C MET A 230 9.98 3.37 19.10
N LYS A 231 10.69 3.15 17.98
CA LYS A 231 11.94 3.84 17.64
C LYS A 231 11.95 4.26 16.17
N GLN A 232 12.24 5.53 15.93
CA GLN A 232 12.40 6.15 14.62
C GLN A 232 13.82 6.72 14.49
N SER A 233 14.32 6.83 13.26
CA SER A 233 15.62 7.43 12.95
C SER A 233 15.60 8.24 11.66
N GLY A 234 16.69 8.96 11.37
CA GLY A 234 16.87 9.72 10.12
C GLY A 234 15.84 10.84 9.98
N GLY A 235 15.33 11.03 8.77
CA GLY A 235 14.40 12.12 8.44
C GLY A 235 13.12 12.14 9.27
N TYR A 236 12.71 11.00 9.82
CA TYR A 236 11.53 10.91 10.67
C TYR A 236 11.66 11.70 11.97
N LEU A 237 12.86 11.73 12.57
CA LEU A 237 13.11 12.54 13.77
C LEU A 237 13.09 14.04 13.49
N SER A 238 13.12 14.43 12.21
CA SER A 238 13.17 15.82 11.75
C SER A 238 11.85 16.30 11.14
N GLY A 239 10.76 15.52 11.24
CA GLY A 239 9.41 15.96 10.86
C GLY A 239 8.82 15.28 9.63
N VAL A 240 9.53 14.36 8.97
CA VAL A 240 8.91 13.51 7.95
C VAL A 240 8.05 12.46 8.65
N ALA A 241 6.78 12.29 8.28
CA ALA A 241 5.91 11.24 8.84
C ALA A 241 5.88 11.12 10.39
N PRO A 242 5.79 12.23 11.15
CA PRO A 242 5.99 12.22 12.60
C PRO A 242 4.89 11.43 13.34
N ASP A 243 3.67 11.47 12.80
CA ASP A 243 2.49 10.75 13.31
C ASP A 243 2.26 9.40 12.61
N GLY A 244 3.24 8.95 11.81
CA GLY A 244 3.21 7.66 11.13
C GLY A 244 3.18 7.76 9.60
N LEU A 245 3.14 6.58 8.98
CA LEU A 245 3.19 6.39 7.54
C LEU A 245 2.27 5.24 7.17
N PHE A 246 1.51 5.43 6.09
CA PHE A 246 0.56 4.48 5.54
C PHE A 246 1.16 3.83 4.29
N GLY A 247 1.70 2.63 4.45
CA GLY A 247 2.19 1.82 3.33
C GLY A 247 1.06 1.36 2.42
N LEU A 248 1.20 1.67 1.12
CA LEU A 248 0.26 1.35 0.03
C LEU A 248 0.83 0.29 -0.92
N GLY A 249 1.94 -0.36 -0.56
CA GLY A 249 2.65 -1.33 -1.36
C GLY A 249 1.92 -2.66 -1.62
N LEU A 250 2.59 -3.52 -2.39
CA LEU A 250 2.04 -4.79 -2.87
C LEU A 250 2.02 -5.89 -1.79
N GLY A 251 2.74 -5.72 -0.68
CA GLY A 251 2.94 -6.74 0.34
C GLY A 251 1.66 -7.21 1.01
N GLU A 252 1.69 -8.47 1.45
CA GLU A 252 0.56 -9.15 2.09
C GLU A 252 0.13 -8.52 3.43
N ILE A 253 1.06 -7.81 4.08
CA ILE A 253 0.86 -7.08 5.33
C ILE A 253 0.18 -5.72 5.14
N SER A 254 0.12 -5.19 3.92
CA SER A 254 -0.46 -3.87 3.67
C SER A 254 -1.95 -3.84 4.01
N VAL A 255 -2.41 -2.65 4.40
CA VAL A 255 -3.84 -2.44 4.70
C VAL A 255 -4.69 -2.80 3.49
N LEU A 256 -4.25 -2.40 2.29
CA LEU A 256 -4.94 -2.70 1.03
C LEU A 256 -5.13 -4.21 0.81
N SER A 257 -4.10 -5.02 1.09
CA SER A 257 -4.18 -6.48 1.03
C SER A 257 -5.21 -7.04 1.99
N SER A 258 -5.27 -6.49 3.21
CA SER A 258 -6.23 -6.90 4.24
C SER A 258 -7.67 -6.56 3.82
N LEU A 259 -7.92 -5.34 3.33
CA LEU A 259 -9.24 -4.91 2.88
C LEU A 259 -9.76 -5.74 1.70
N ALA A 260 -8.88 -6.06 0.74
CA ALA A 260 -9.23 -6.88 -0.42
C ALA A 260 -9.53 -8.33 -0.03
N LYS A 261 -8.70 -8.94 0.84
CA LYS A 261 -8.90 -10.32 1.31
C LYS A 261 -10.19 -10.51 2.10
N GLU A 262 -10.59 -9.50 2.87
CA GLU A 262 -11.87 -9.47 3.59
C GLU A 262 -13.06 -9.18 2.65
N GLY A 263 -12.82 -8.96 1.36
CA GLY A 263 -13.86 -8.69 0.35
C GLY A 263 -14.55 -7.33 0.53
N LEU A 264 -13.92 -6.39 1.25
CA LEU A 264 -14.49 -5.07 1.49
C LEU A 264 -14.48 -4.22 0.21
N VAL A 265 -13.36 -4.23 -0.51
CA VAL A 265 -13.12 -3.46 -1.73
C VAL A 265 -12.34 -4.28 -2.76
N PRO A 266 -12.34 -3.89 -4.04
CA PRO A 266 -11.38 -4.40 -5.01
C PRO A 266 -9.93 -4.18 -4.54
N ASN A 267 -9.02 -5.00 -5.04
CA ASN A 267 -7.59 -4.89 -4.72
C ASN A 267 -6.93 -3.80 -5.59
N SER A 268 -7.34 -2.57 -5.37
CA SER A 268 -6.83 -1.40 -6.06
C SER A 268 -6.91 -0.19 -5.15
N PHE A 269 -6.29 0.91 -5.55
CA PHE A 269 -6.49 2.20 -4.91
C PHE A 269 -6.16 3.33 -5.89
N SER A 270 -6.56 4.55 -5.55
CA SER A 270 -6.15 5.73 -6.30
C SER A 270 -5.66 6.85 -5.41
N LEU A 271 -4.76 7.65 -5.99
CA LEU A 271 -4.23 8.89 -5.45
C LEU A 271 -4.52 10.00 -6.45
N CYS A 272 -4.92 11.17 -5.95
CA CYS A 272 -5.08 12.38 -6.77
C CYS A 272 -4.48 13.56 -6.02
N PHE A 273 -3.48 14.20 -6.60
CA PHE A 273 -2.84 15.38 -6.01
C PHE A 273 -3.03 16.59 -6.91
N ASN A 274 -3.28 17.75 -6.31
CA ASN A 274 -3.53 19.01 -6.99
C ASN A 274 -2.42 20.02 -6.71
N GLU A 275 -2.28 21.04 -7.55
CA GLU A 275 -1.19 22.02 -7.46
C GLU A 275 -1.27 22.89 -6.19
N ASP A 276 -2.45 23.01 -5.59
CA ASP A 276 -2.67 23.73 -4.33
C ASP A 276 -2.33 22.91 -3.06
N GLY A 277 -1.73 21.72 -3.24
CA GLY A 277 -1.40 20.79 -2.16
C GLY A 277 -2.61 20.00 -1.63
N SER A 278 -3.80 20.20 -2.18
CA SER A 278 -4.96 19.37 -1.86
C SER A 278 -4.94 18.07 -2.65
N GLY A 279 -5.48 17.00 -2.07
CA GLY A 279 -5.57 15.72 -2.79
C GLY A 279 -6.61 14.77 -2.23
N ARG A 280 -6.69 13.57 -2.81
CA ARG A 280 -7.64 12.52 -2.43
C ARG A 280 -6.99 11.14 -2.45
N ILE A 281 -7.48 10.27 -1.57
CA ILE A 281 -7.19 8.84 -1.55
C ILE A 281 -8.48 8.01 -1.50
N PHE A 282 -8.53 6.95 -2.32
CA PHE A 282 -9.64 5.99 -2.33
C PHE A 282 -9.11 4.55 -2.44
N PHE A 283 -9.55 3.68 -1.55
CA PHE A 283 -9.27 2.24 -1.55
C PHE A 283 -10.34 1.51 -2.36
N GLY A 284 -9.96 0.61 -3.26
CA GLY A 284 -10.88 -0.10 -4.15
C GLY A 284 -11.17 0.58 -5.48
N ASP A 285 -10.65 1.79 -5.68
CA ASP A 285 -10.89 2.53 -6.90
C ASP A 285 -10.19 1.89 -8.10
N GLU A 286 -10.95 1.51 -9.13
CA GLU A 286 -10.45 0.91 -10.39
C GLU A 286 -10.27 1.96 -11.52
N GLY A 287 -10.64 3.23 -11.27
CA GLY A 287 -10.55 4.30 -12.25
C GLY A 287 -11.58 4.22 -13.38
N PRO A 288 -11.61 5.21 -14.29
CA PRO A 288 -12.50 5.18 -15.44
C PRO A 288 -11.97 4.22 -16.52
N ALA A 289 -12.88 3.61 -17.28
CA ALA A 289 -12.51 2.70 -18.38
C ALA A 289 -11.67 3.38 -19.49
N SER A 290 -11.73 4.71 -19.59
CA SER A 290 -11.01 5.51 -20.59
C SER A 290 -9.61 5.97 -20.15
N GLN A 291 -9.15 5.58 -18.96
CA GLN A 291 -7.81 5.97 -18.48
C GLN A 291 -6.71 5.41 -19.38
N GLN A 292 -5.60 6.14 -19.48
CA GLN A 292 -4.36 5.61 -20.03
C GLN A 292 -3.77 4.60 -19.03
N MET A 293 -2.96 3.65 -19.50
CA MET A 293 -2.39 2.66 -18.59
C MET A 293 -1.03 2.12 -19.04
N THR A 294 -0.30 1.53 -18.09
CA THR A 294 0.86 0.69 -18.36
C THR A 294 0.89 -0.48 -17.38
N SER A 295 1.45 -1.61 -17.78
CA SER A 295 1.62 -2.75 -16.89
C SER A 295 2.78 -2.52 -15.94
N PHE A 296 2.65 -3.00 -14.71
CA PHE A 296 3.79 -3.16 -13.84
C PHE A 296 4.72 -4.24 -14.40
N VAL A 297 6.02 -4.07 -14.17
CA VAL A 297 7.06 -5.01 -14.59
C VAL A 297 7.76 -5.60 -13.36
N PRO A 298 8.17 -6.86 -13.40
CA PRO A 298 8.88 -7.46 -12.27
C PRO A 298 10.33 -6.94 -12.17
N LEU A 299 10.83 -6.93 -10.94
CA LEU A 299 12.26 -6.89 -10.63
C LEU A 299 12.67 -8.27 -10.14
N ASP A 300 13.76 -8.81 -10.70
CA ASP A 300 14.25 -10.15 -10.38
C ASP A 300 13.14 -11.22 -10.36
N GLU A 301 12.30 -11.18 -11.41
CA GLU A 301 11.16 -12.08 -11.62
C GLU A 301 10.03 -11.98 -10.57
N LYS A 302 10.02 -10.93 -9.74
CA LYS A 302 9.00 -10.72 -8.70
C LYS A 302 8.33 -9.35 -8.80
N TYR A 303 7.07 -9.32 -8.39
CA TYR A 303 6.27 -8.10 -8.22
C TYR A 303 6.27 -7.68 -6.75
N GLU A 304 7.38 -7.10 -6.30
CA GLU A 304 7.51 -6.63 -4.91
C GLU A 304 7.23 -5.12 -4.77
N ALA A 305 7.21 -4.37 -5.88
CA ALA A 305 6.94 -2.93 -5.88
C ALA A 305 6.25 -2.49 -7.18
N TYR A 306 5.72 -1.26 -7.20
CA TYR A 306 5.04 -0.66 -8.35
C TYR A 306 6.04 -0.15 -9.39
N ILE A 307 6.67 -1.08 -10.12
CA ILE A 307 7.68 -0.74 -11.12
C ILE A 307 7.06 -0.69 -12.51
N VAL A 308 7.34 0.36 -13.27
CA VAL A 308 6.95 0.50 -14.68
C VAL A 308 8.18 0.59 -15.59
N GLY A 309 8.02 0.22 -16.86
CA GLY A 309 9.04 0.41 -17.88
C GLY A 309 8.78 1.67 -18.71
N VAL A 310 9.67 2.66 -18.62
CA VAL A 310 9.67 3.85 -19.49
C VAL A 310 10.50 3.53 -20.74
N GLU A 311 9.91 3.70 -21.92
CA GLU A 311 10.58 3.43 -23.20
C GLU A 311 11.44 4.60 -23.67
N ALA A 312 10.95 5.82 -23.47
CA ALA A 312 11.70 7.05 -23.79
C ALA A 312 11.07 8.25 -23.10
N CYS A 313 11.85 9.33 -22.98
CA CYS A 313 11.39 10.65 -22.59
C CYS A 313 11.46 11.61 -23.80
N CYS A 314 10.41 12.40 -23.99
CA CYS A 314 10.35 13.44 -25.01
C CYS A 314 10.26 14.82 -24.36
N ILE A 315 11.08 15.75 -24.87
CA ILE A 315 11.06 17.15 -24.48
C ILE A 315 10.52 17.96 -25.67
N GLY A 316 9.36 18.60 -25.48
CA GLY A 316 8.57 19.21 -26.54
C GLY A 316 8.22 18.19 -27.62
N ASN A 317 8.87 18.30 -28.78
CA ASN A 317 8.66 17.45 -29.95
C ASN A 317 9.84 16.52 -30.26
N SER A 318 10.87 16.46 -29.40
CA SER A 318 12.03 15.58 -29.59
C SER A 318 11.99 14.46 -28.56
N CYS A 319 11.91 13.21 -29.04
CA CYS A 319 12.03 12.03 -28.22
C CYS A 319 13.49 11.57 -28.18
N LEU A 320 14.03 11.45 -26.97
CA LEU A 320 15.44 11.25 -26.73
C LEU A 320 15.81 9.77 -26.77
N LYS A 321 16.97 9.46 -27.36
CA LYS A 321 17.59 8.14 -27.23
C LYS A 321 18.19 8.00 -25.83
N GLN A 322 18.42 6.76 -25.37
CA GLN A 322 19.06 6.48 -24.08
C GLN A 322 18.33 7.12 -22.88
N THR A 323 17.00 7.13 -22.95
CA THR A 323 16.12 7.58 -21.87
C THR A 323 15.11 6.49 -21.48
N SER A 324 15.43 5.23 -21.80
CA SER A 324 14.68 4.08 -21.32
C SER A 324 15.18 3.67 -19.95
N PHE A 325 14.28 3.43 -19.01
CA PHE A 325 14.61 2.98 -17.66
C PHE A 325 13.40 2.30 -17.02
N LYS A 326 13.65 1.55 -15.94
CA LYS A 326 12.58 1.11 -15.04
C LYS A 326 12.40 2.16 -13.96
N ALA A 327 11.16 2.41 -13.55
CA ALA A 327 10.86 3.39 -12.53
C ALA A 327 9.90 2.84 -11.47
N LEU A 328 10.21 3.07 -10.19
CA LEU A 328 9.25 2.92 -9.11
C LEU A 328 8.25 4.08 -9.13
N ILE A 329 6.98 3.78 -8.98
CA ILE A 329 5.94 4.79 -8.75
C ILE A 329 5.77 4.95 -7.24
N ASP A 330 6.15 6.10 -6.70
CA ASP A 330 6.27 6.27 -5.25
C ASP A 330 5.69 7.61 -4.75
N SER A 331 4.60 7.55 -3.99
CA SER A 331 4.03 8.73 -3.33
C SER A 331 4.75 9.10 -2.03
N GLY A 332 5.56 8.20 -1.47
CA GLY A 332 6.43 8.45 -0.32
C GLY A 332 7.70 9.24 -0.67
N THR A 333 7.87 9.59 -1.94
CA THR A 333 8.96 10.42 -2.45
C THR A 333 8.41 11.70 -3.09
N SER A 334 8.91 12.87 -2.68
CA SER A 334 8.39 14.17 -3.15
C SER A 334 8.71 14.44 -4.62
N PHE A 335 9.95 14.13 -5.04
CA PHE A 335 10.46 14.48 -6.37
C PHE A 335 10.89 13.26 -7.17
N THR A 336 11.02 13.46 -8.48
CA THR A 336 11.37 12.40 -9.42
C THR A 336 12.88 12.26 -9.54
N TYR A 337 13.36 11.02 -9.41
CA TYR A 337 14.77 10.64 -9.52
C TYR A 337 14.97 9.78 -10.77
N LEU A 338 15.95 10.08 -11.60
CA LEU A 338 16.18 9.39 -12.86
C LEU A 338 17.58 8.77 -12.88
N PRO A 339 17.77 7.57 -13.46
CA PRO A 339 19.10 7.01 -13.65
C PRO A 339 20.02 7.98 -14.40
N GLU A 340 21.30 7.99 -14.06
CA GLU A 340 22.25 9.04 -14.47
C GLU A 340 22.24 9.33 -15.97
N GLU A 341 22.31 8.30 -16.83
CA GLU A 341 22.30 8.48 -18.30
C GLU A 341 20.99 9.13 -18.80
N ALA A 342 19.84 8.71 -18.26
CA ALA A 342 18.55 9.28 -18.63
C ALA A 342 18.42 10.72 -18.11
N TYR A 343 18.84 10.96 -16.86
CA TYR A 343 18.85 12.27 -16.22
C TYR A 343 19.62 13.28 -17.07
N GLU A 344 20.87 12.99 -17.41
CA GLU A 344 21.74 13.89 -18.18
C GLU A 344 21.16 14.24 -19.54
N ASN A 345 20.67 13.24 -20.29
CA ASN A 345 20.07 13.46 -21.61
C ASN A 345 18.82 14.36 -21.53
N ILE A 346 17.98 14.13 -20.52
CA ILE A 346 16.73 14.86 -20.32
C ILE A 346 16.99 16.32 -19.92
N VAL A 347 17.84 16.57 -18.93
CA VAL A 347 18.14 17.94 -18.47
C VAL A 347 18.84 18.76 -19.55
N MET A 348 19.73 18.14 -20.35
CA MET A 348 20.42 18.83 -21.45
C MET A 348 19.46 19.30 -22.55
N GLU A 349 18.52 18.45 -23.00
CA GLU A 349 17.56 18.86 -24.03
C GLU A 349 16.53 19.86 -23.47
N PHE A 350 16.14 19.74 -22.20
CA PHE A 350 15.28 20.72 -21.53
C PHE A 350 15.94 22.11 -21.50
N ASP A 351 17.19 22.18 -21.05
CA ASP A 351 17.98 23.42 -20.99
C ASP A 351 18.14 24.07 -22.37
N LYS A 352 18.53 23.28 -23.37
CA LYS A 352 18.71 23.73 -24.76
C LYS A 352 17.45 24.37 -25.35
N ARG A 353 16.25 23.99 -24.89
CA ARG A 353 14.97 24.52 -25.41
C ARG A 353 14.49 25.77 -24.72
N LEU A 354 14.99 26.08 -23.53
CA LEU A 354 14.55 27.24 -22.78
C LEU A 354 15.12 28.56 -23.32
N ASN A 355 16.13 28.54 -24.20
CA ASN A 355 16.80 29.74 -24.74
C ASN A 355 17.27 30.72 -23.64
N VAL A 356 17.55 30.23 -22.43
CA VAL A 356 18.06 31.03 -21.30
C VAL A 356 19.58 30.97 -21.30
N THR A 357 20.23 32.09 -20.97
CA THR A 357 21.68 32.26 -21.13
C THR A 357 22.52 31.48 -20.12
N SER A 358 22.01 31.16 -18.93
CA SER A 358 22.75 30.45 -17.89
C SER A 358 21.83 29.83 -16.84
N THR A 359 22.24 28.67 -16.32
CA THR A 359 21.66 28.07 -15.11
C THR A 359 22.15 28.82 -13.86
N VAL A 360 21.34 28.79 -12.81
CA VAL A 360 21.67 29.34 -11.48
C VAL A 360 21.44 28.29 -10.41
N SER A 361 21.97 28.53 -9.21
CA SER A 361 21.66 27.72 -8.03
C SER A 361 20.88 28.57 -7.02
N PHE A 362 19.78 28.04 -6.50
CA PHE A 362 19.04 28.64 -5.41
C PHE A 362 19.39 27.93 -4.11
N LYS A 363 19.76 28.71 -3.07
CA LYS A 363 20.14 28.15 -1.77
C LYS A 363 18.95 27.38 -1.16
N GLY A 364 19.20 26.16 -0.71
CA GLY A 364 18.17 25.31 -0.07
C GLY A 364 17.34 24.49 -1.05
N TYR A 365 17.63 24.56 -2.36
CA TYR A 365 16.95 23.75 -3.37
C TYR A 365 17.96 22.78 -4.02
N PRO A 366 17.61 21.49 -4.20
CA PRO A 366 18.56 20.46 -4.60
C PRO A 366 18.81 20.41 -6.11
N TRP A 367 18.04 21.13 -6.92
CA TRP A 367 18.10 21.01 -8.39
C TRP A 367 19.25 21.78 -9.01
N LYS A 368 19.92 21.13 -9.97
CA LYS A 368 21.04 21.69 -10.73
C LYS A 368 20.60 22.65 -11.84
N TYR A 369 19.45 22.38 -12.46
CA TYR A 369 18.94 23.14 -13.60
C TYR A 369 17.85 24.10 -13.15
N CYS A 370 18.27 25.26 -12.64
CA CYS A 370 17.38 26.35 -12.29
C CYS A 370 17.68 27.61 -13.09
N TYR A 371 16.66 28.46 -13.22
CA TYR A 371 16.67 29.63 -14.08
C TYR A 371 16.08 30.82 -13.33
N LYS A 372 16.77 31.97 -13.40
CA LYS A 372 16.21 33.24 -12.93
C LYS A 372 15.23 33.76 -13.98
N ILE A 373 14.20 34.44 -13.49
CA ILE A 373 13.29 35.19 -14.35
C ILE A 373 13.40 36.68 -14.04
N SER A 374 13.14 37.52 -15.04
CA SER A 374 13.16 38.98 -14.90
C SER A 374 11.76 39.59 -14.92
N THR A 375 10.73 38.75 -15.03
CA THR A 375 9.31 39.10 -15.08
C THR A 375 8.58 38.31 -14.01
N ASP A 376 7.51 38.87 -13.45
CA ASP A 376 6.70 38.18 -12.43
C ASP A 376 5.85 37.03 -12.98
N ALA A 377 5.88 36.81 -14.30
CA ALA A 377 5.16 35.73 -14.98
C ALA A 377 6.09 34.54 -15.29
N MET A 378 5.56 33.34 -15.07
CA MET A 378 6.24 32.09 -15.40
C MET A 378 6.40 31.95 -16.93
N PRO A 379 7.62 31.74 -17.46
CA PRO A 379 7.83 31.55 -18.88
C PRO A 379 7.24 30.21 -19.36
N LYS A 380 6.99 30.12 -20.67
CA LYS A 380 6.56 28.88 -21.29
C LYS A 380 7.71 27.86 -21.26
N VAL A 381 7.54 26.79 -20.49
CA VAL A 381 8.47 25.66 -20.43
C VAL A 381 8.14 24.60 -21.48
N PRO A 382 9.13 23.85 -21.99
CA PRO A 382 8.85 22.74 -22.91
C PRO A 382 8.11 21.61 -22.18
N SER A 383 7.19 20.94 -22.86
CA SER A 383 6.48 19.78 -22.29
C SER A 383 7.43 18.61 -22.07
N VAL A 384 7.23 17.88 -20.97
CA VAL A 384 7.93 16.61 -20.69
C VAL A 384 6.94 15.47 -20.86
N THR A 385 7.29 14.44 -21.63
CA THR A 385 6.41 13.31 -21.92
C THR A 385 7.16 12.00 -21.79
N LEU A 386 6.66 11.09 -20.95
CA LEU A 386 7.18 9.73 -20.85
C LEU A 386 6.37 8.82 -21.79
N LEU A 387 7.07 8.02 -22.57
CA LEU A 387 6.49 7.01 -23.45
C LEU A 387 6.50 5.65 -22.77
N PHE A 388 5.38 4.94 -22.89
CA PHE A 388 5.15 3.62 -22.34
C PHE A 388 4.76 2.65 -23.47
N PRO A 389 4.89 1.34 -23.23
CA PRO A 389 4.43 0.33 -24.17
C PRO A 389 2.96 0.51 -24.59
N LEU A 390 2.62 -0.08 -25.73
CA LEU A 390 1.27 0.00 -26.34
C LEU A 390 0.86 1.43 -26.73
N ASN A 391 1.84 2.29 -27.04
CA ASN A 391 1.63 3.70 -27.42
C ASN A 391 0.90 4.54 -26.37
N ASN A 392 1.02 4.18 -25.09
CA ASN A 392 0.56 5.04 -24.00
C ASN A 392 1.60 6.14 -23.75
N SER A 393 1.11 7.34 -23.43
CA SER A 393 1.97 8.48 -23.14
C SER A 393 1.52 9.19 -21.87
N PHE A 394 2.48 9.57 -21.05
CA PHE A 394 2.27 10.34 -19.84
C PHE A 394 2.89 11.72 -20.00
N VAL A 395 2.06 12.76 -20.11
CA VAL A 395 2.53 14.14 -20.21
C VAL A 395 2.61 14.73 -18.81
N VAL A 396 3.79 15.05 -18.31
CA VAL A 396 3.97 15.63 -16.97
C VAL A 396 3.14 16.93 -16.87
N HIS A 397 2.40 17.11 -15.77
CA HIS A 397 1.51 18.27 -15.62
C HIS A 397 2.27 19.58 -15.53
N ASP A 398 3.15 19.67 -14.55
CA ASP A 398 4.10 20.75 -14.37
C ASP A 398 5.49 20.12 -14.13
N PRO A 399 6.41 20.22 -15.11
CA PRO A 399 7.74 19.67 -14.95
C PRO A 399 8.66 20.54 -14.08
N VAL A 400 8.26 21.76 -13.71
CA VAL A 400 9.13 22.69 -12.98
C VAL A 400 8.62 22.98 -11.57
N PHE A 401 9.52 23.46 -10.72
CA PHE A 401 9.21 23.95 -9.39
C PHE A 401 9.44 25.47 -9.35
N PRO A 402 8.42 26.30 -9.03
CA PRO A 402 8.57 27.74 -8.94
C PRO A 402 9.37 28.13 -7.69
N ILE A 403 10.25 29.11 -7.82
CA ILE A 403 11.06 29.65 -6.72
C ILE A 403 10.60 31.06 -6.43
N TYR A 404 10.14 31.29 -5.20
CA TYR A 404 9.71 32.61 -4.73
C TYR A 404 10.80 33.27 -3.87
N GLY A 405 10.98 34.57 -4.04
CA GLY A 405 11.79 35.44 -3.19
C GLY A 405 10.97 36.63 -2.69
N ASP A 406 11.65 37.62 -2.09
CA ASP A 406 10.99 38.75 -1.42
C ASP A 406 10.11 39.61 -2.35
N GLN A 407 10.38 39.59 -3.66
CA GLN A 407 9.67 40.37 -4.68
C GLN A 407 8.67 39.52 -5.49
N GLY A 408 8.36 38.30 -5.04
CA GLY A 408 7.51 37.36 -5.76
C GLY A 408 8.32 36.28 -6.49
N LEU A 409 7.89 35.88 -7.68
CA LEU A 409 8.51 34.78 -8.43
C LEU A 409 9.94 35.18 -8.86
N ALA A 410 10.95 34.51 -8.29
CA ALA A 410 12.36 34.80 -8.49
C ALA A 410 13.00 33.89 -9.57
N GLY A 411 12.41 32.72 -9.80
CA GLY A 411 12.90 31.76 -10.78
C GLY A 411 12.12 30.47 -10.75
N PHE A 412 12.69 29.44 -11.37
CA PHE A 412 12.15 28.09 -11.36
C PHE A 412 13.26 27.07 -11.56
N CYS A 413 13.01 25.82 -11.17
CA CYS A 413 13.92 24.70 -11.34
C CYS A 413 13.24 23.57 -12.10
N PHE A 414 13.98 22.85 -12.95
CA PHE A 414 13.49 21.58 -13.49
C PHE A 414 13.51 20.53 -12.37
N SER A 415 12.33 20.04 -11.96
CA SER A 415 12.13 19.35 -10.68
C SER A 415 12.50 17.85 -10.69
N ILE A 416 13.63 17.51 -11.30
CA ILE A 416 14.17 16.14 -11.35
C ILE A 416 15.60 16.06 -10.80
N LEU A 417 15.94 14.91 -10.24
CA LEU A 417 17.24 14.63 -9.61
C LEU A 417 17.86 13.35 -10.19
N PRO A 418 19.20 13.19 -10.12
CA PRO A 418 19.83 11.91 -10.46
C PRO A 418 19.56 10.87 -9.36
N ALA A 419 19.36 9.62 -9.74
CA ALA A 419 19.24 8.46 -8.85
C ALA A 419 20.61 7.80 -8.61
N ASP A 420 20.81 7.19 -7.44
CA ASP A 420 22.04 6.46 -7.10
C ASP A 420 22.15 5.06 -7.76
N GLY A 421 21.26 4.72 -8.69
CA GLY A 421 21.24 3.42 -9.38
C GLY A 421 20.41 3.40 -10.66
N ASP A 422 20.23 2.21 -11.22
CA ASP A 422 19.62 2.01 -12.55
C ASP A 422 18.09 2.06 -12.57
N ILE A 423 17.46 2.17 -11.39
CA ILE A 423 16.01 2.26 -11.24
C ILE A 423 15.67 3.70 -10.85
N GLY A 424 14.87 4.36 -11.70
CA GLY A 424 14.32 5.67 -11.41
C GLY A 424 13.15 5.62 -10.42
N ILE A 425 12.69 6.77 -9.98
CA ILE A 425 11.50 6.95 -9.14
C ILE A 425 10.68 8.09 -9.72
N LEU A 426 9.42 7.81 -10.05
CA LEU A 426 8.43 8.82 -10.37
C LEU A 426 7.72 9.21 -9.07
N GLY A 427 8.14 10.35 -8.51
CA GLY A 427 7.62 10.88 -7.26
C GLY A 427 6.29 11.62 -7.40
N GLN A 428 5.80 12.17 -6.30
CA GLN A 428 4.52 12.90 -6.27
C GLN A 428 4.47 14.07 -7.24
N ASN A 429 5.59 14.78 -7.47
CA ASN A 429 5.64 15.87 -8.44
C ASN A 429 5.19 15.46 -9.85
N TYR A 430 5.34 14.19 -10.21
CA TYR A 430 4.85 13.65 -11.49
C TYR A 430 3.44 13.06 -11.37
N MET A 431 2.92 12.81 -10.17
CA MET A 431 1.54 12.37 -9.93
C MET A 431 0.54 13.54 -9.89
N THR A 432 1.00 14.76 -9.57
CA THR A 432 0.16 15.96 -9.50
C THR A 432 -0.57 16.25 -10.81
N GLY A 433 -1.85 16.60 -10.72
CA GLY A 433 -2.76 16.83 -11.86
C GLY A 433 -3.38 15.57 -12.46
N TYR A 434 -3.15 14.42 -11.83
CA TYR A 434 -3.66 13.14 -12.26
C TYR A 434 -4.36 12.39 -11.13
N ARG A 435 -5.41 11.64 -11.49
CA ARG A 435 -5.85 10.47 -10.74
C ARG A 435 -4.96 9.30 -11.17
N MET A 436 -4.08 8.88 -10.27
CA MET A 436 -3.22 7.71 -10.43
C MET A 436 -3.92 6.51 -9.82
N VAL A 437 -4.12 5.45 -10.60
CA VAL A 437 -4.87 4.25 -10.19
C VAL A 437 -3.92 3.06 -10.18
N PHE A 438 -3.75 2.45 -9.02
CA PHE A 438 -2.92 1.28 -8.81
C PHE A 438 -3.84 0.06 -8.75
N ASP A 439 -3.98 -0.63 -9.88
CA ASP A 439 -4.77 -1.86 -9.97
C ASP A 439 -3.85 -3.04 -9.69
N ARG A 440 -3.89 -3.51 -8.44
CA ARG A 440 -2.97 -4.53 -7.91
C ARG A 440 -3.37 -5.93 -8.36
N ASP A 441 -4.66 -6.17 -8.62
CA ASP A 441 -5.15 -7.43 -9.17
C ASP A 441 -4.69 -7.67 -10.62
N ASN A 442 -4.69 -6.61 -11.44
CA ASN A 442 -4.29 -6.69 -12.84
C ASN A 442 -2.86 -6.21 -13.09
N LEU A 443 -2.12 -5.89 -12.02
CA LEU A 443 -0.74 -5.41 -12.05
C LEU A 443 -0.53 -4.28 -13.07
N LYS A 444 -1.34 -3.23 -12.97
CA LYS A 444 -1.28 -2.09 -13.88
C LYS A 444 -1.40 -0.75 -13.15
N LEU A 445 -0.72 0.26 -13.70
CA LEU A 445 -0.90 1.66 -13.36
C LEU A 445 -1.83 2.30 -14.39
N GLY A 446 -2.92 2.91 -13.94
CA GLY A 446 -3.79 3.77 -14.75
C GLY A 446 -3.59 5.24 -14.40
N TRP A 447 -3.78 6.13 -15.37
CA TRP A 447 -3.80 7.57 -15.12
C TRP A 447 -4.82 8.31 -15.99
N SER A 448 -5.43 9.33 -15.40
CA SER A 448 -6.33 10.27 -16.08
C SER A 448 -6.21 11.66 -15.46
N ARG A 449 -6.33 12.70 -16.28
CA ARG A 449 -6.28 14.09 -15.79
C ARG A 449 -7.45 14.35 -14.83
N ALA A 450 -7.15 14.91 -13.66
CA ALA A 450 -8.13 15.19 -12.63
C ALA A 450 -7.74 16.44 -11.82
N ASN A 451 -8.73 17.17 -11.33
CA ASN A 451 -8.56 18.36 -10.48
C ASN A 451 -8.74 18.06 -8.99
N CYS A 452 -8.85 16.78 -8.62
CA CYS A 452 -8.95 16.28 -7.24
C CYS A 452 -10.01 16.97 -6.35
N GLN A 453 -11.03 17.61 -6.94
CA GLN A 453 -12.04 18.36 -6.19
C GLN A 453 -13.07 17.46 -5.49
N ASP A 454 -13.73 18.04 -4.47
CA ASP A 454 -14.78 17.37 -3.71
C ASP A 454 -15.93 16.92 -4.62
N LEU A 455 -16.28 15.65 -4.47
CA LEU A 455 -17.49 15.06 -5.00
C LEU A 455 -18.67 15.68 -4.24
N SER A 456 -19.19 16.81 -4.72
CA SER A 456 -20.43 17.40 -4.18
C SER A 456 -21.66 16.48 -4.32
N ASN A 457 -21.48 15.29 -4.89
CA ASN A 457 -22.27 14.10 -4.63
C ASN A 457 -21.32 12.90 -4.70
N ASP A 458 -21.25 12.07 -3.66
CA ASP A 458 -20.44 10.85 -3.45
C ASP A 458 -20.59 9.75 -4.53
N LYS A 459 -20.71 10.09 -5.81
CA LYS A 459 -21.19 9.20 -6.87
C LYS A 459 -20.23 9.02 -8.04
N GLU A 460 -19.27 9.93 -8.30
CA GLU A 460 -18.31 9.73 -9.41
C GLU A 460 -17.17 10.76 -9.42
N MET A 461 -15.91 10.31 -9.58
CA MET A 461 -14.77 11.20 -9.84
C MET A 461 -14.87 11.86 -11.22
N PRO A 462 -14.87 13.21 -11.31
CA PRO A 462 -15.00 13.88 -12.59
C PRO A 462 -13.75 13.67 -13.45
N ILE A 463 -13.98 13.39 -14.73
CA ILE A 463 -12.97 13.45 -15.79
C ILE A 463 -12.82 14.92 -16.16
N ALA A 464 -11.61 15.48 -16.10
CA ALA A 464 -11.39 16.85 -16.59
C ALA A 464 -11.74 16.94 -18.08
N PRO A 465 -12.51 17.94 -18.55
CA PRO A 465 -12.74 18.13 -19.97
C PRO A 465 -11.42 18.41 -20.69
N ALA A 466 -11.26 17.82 -21.87
CA ALA A 466 -10.09 18.07 -22.71
C ALA A 466 -10.12 19.53 -23.20
N LYS A 467 -9.17 20.33 -22.69
CA LYS A 467 -8.88 21.76 -22.96
C LYS A 467 -9.73 22.76 -22.16
N GLU A 468 -9.07 23.52 -21.29
CA GLU A 468 -8.93 24.97 -21.39
C GLU A 468 -7.77 25.45 -20.50
N THR A 469 -7.15 26.55 -20.92
CA THR A 469 -5.93 27.22 -20.44
C THR A 469 -5.82 27.32 -18.90
N PRO A 470 -4.62 27.28 -18.29
CA PRO A 470 -4.50 27.42 -16.84
C PRO A 470 -5.09 28.77 -16.38
N PRO A 471 -5.97 28.79 -15.37
CA PRO A 471 -6.25 30.02 -14.65
C PRO A 471 -4.99 30.42 -13.89
N ASN A 472 -4.64 31.71 -13.96
CA ASN A 472 -3.51 32.29 -13.22
C ASN A 472 -3.50 31.79 -11.76
N PRO A 473 -2.37 31.29 -11.23
CA PRO A 473 -2.28 30.97 -9.82
C PRO A 473 -2.47 32.27 -9.01
N LEU A 474 -3.47 32.25 -8.12
CA LEU A 474 -3.62 33.26 -7.09
C LEU A 474 -2.41 33.18 -6.14
N PRO A 475 -1.91 34.31 -5.62
CA PRO A 475 -0.74 34.31 -4.75
C PRO A 475 -1.08 33.65 -3.41
N ALA A 476 -0.47 32.49 -3.15
CA ALA A 476 -0.37 31.94 -1.80
C ALA A 476 0.62 32.79 -1.00
N ASN A 477 0.13 33.89 -0.44
CA ASN A 477 0.87 34.66 0.56
C ASN A 477 0.86 33.87 1.86
N GLU A 478 1.88 33.03 2.06
CA GLU A 478 2.55 32.71 3.34
C GLU A 478 3.51 31.53 3.14
N GLN A 479 4.56 31.74 2.34
CA GLN A 479 5.78 30.94 2.45
C GLN A 479 6.86 31.83 3.04
N GLN A 480 6.95 31.84 4.37
CA GLN A 480 8.12 32.35 5.06
C GLN A 480 9.30 31.43 4.75
N SER A 481 10.30 32.03 4.13
CA SER A 481 11.58 31.45 3.76
C SER A 481 12.39 31.03 4.99
N ALA A 482 12.23 29.78 5.41
CA ALA A 482 13.20 29.10 6.26
C ALA A 482 14.26 28.44 5.37
N PRO A 483 15.55 28.81 5.44
CA PRO A 483 16.60 28.18 4.66
C PRO A 483 16.93 26.81 5.25
N GLY A 484 16.39 25.73 4.67
CA GLY A 484 16.68 24.36 5.11
C GLY A 484 15.76 23.26 4.59
N GLY A 485 15.11 23.43 3.42
CA GLY A 485 14.14 22.45 2.92
C GLY A 485 14.74 21.04 2.76
N HIS A 486 14.20 20.08 3.51
CA HIS A 486 14.53 18.67 3.38
C HIS A 486 13.49 18.02 2.47
N ALA A 487 13.72 18.10 1.15
CA ALA A 487 13.02 17.25 0.21
C ALA A 487 13.23 15.76 0.60
N VAL A 488 12.17 14.96 0.64
CA VAL A 488 12.30 13.54 0.97
C VAL A 488 12.90 12.83 -0.24
N ALA A 489 14.09 12.27 -0.03
CA ALA A 489 14.72 11.39 -1.01
C ALA A 489 13.98 10.04 -1.05
N PRO A 490 14.28 9.16 -2.04
CA PRO A 490 13.62 7.88 -2.24
C PRO A 490 13.20 7.14 -0.96
N ALA A 491 11.98 6.63 -0.92
CA ALA A 491 11.49 5.73 0.13
C ALA A 491 11.29 4.31 -0.43
N ILE A 492 12.39 3.57 -0.62
CA ILE A 492 12.32 2.12 -0.86
C ILE A 492 12.65 1.44 0.45
N ALA A 493 11.73 0.64 0.97
CA ALA A 493 12.03 -0.22 2.09
C ALA A 493 13.07 -1.27 1.67
N GLY A 494 14.32 -1.10 2.10
CA GLY A 494 15.37 -2.08 1.85
C GLY A 494 15.14 -3.32 2.71
N ARG A 495 14.90 -4.49 2.11
CA ARG A 495 15.03 -5.75 2.85
C ARG A 495 16.51 -5.92 3.20
N ALA A 496 16.84 -5.86 4.48
CA ALA A 496 18.20 -6.16 4.94
C ALA A 496 18.64 -7.54 4.42
N PRO A 497 19.83 -7.66 3.78
CA PRO A 497 20.37 -8.96 3.43
C PRO A 497 20.71 -9.74 4.70
N SER A 498 20.15 -10.93 4.85
CA SER A 498 20.45 -11.86 5.94
C SER A 498 21.85 -12.47 5.77
N LYS A 499 22.93 -11.71 5.95
CA LYS A 499 24.29 -12.26 6.07
C LYS A 499 25.13 -11.46 7.06
N PRO A 500 25.47 -12.03 8.24
CA PRO A 500 26.63 -11.58 8.97
C PRO A 500 27.90 -12.06 8.24
N SER A 501 28.74 -11.11 7.82
CA SER A 501 30.10 -11.37 7.37
C SER A 501 31.02 -11.42 8.59
N ALA A 502 31.46 -12.61 9.00
CA ALA A 502 32.77 -12.86 9.61
C ALA A 502 33.01 -14.37 9.72
N ALA A 503 34.17 -14.81 9.22
CA ALA A 503 34.61 -16.18 9.08
C ALA A 503 34.86 -16.90 10.44
N ALA A 504 34.77 -18.23 10.38
CA ALA A 504 34.99 -19.19 11.47
C ALA A 504 36.42 -19.14 12.06
N PRO A 505 36.66 -19.89 13.16
CA PRO A 505 37.27 -21.19 12.91
C PRO A 505 36.59 -22.39 13.59
N CYS A 506 36.77 -23.50 12.90
CA CYS A 506 36.43 -24.88 13.21
C CYS A 506 36.99 -25.36 14.57
N ILE A 507 36.16 -26.03 15.38
CA ILE A 507 36.60 -27.04 16.36
C ILE A 507 35.57 -28.18 16.36
N ILE A 508 36.03 -29.37 15.98
CA ILE A 508 35.37 -30.66 16.22
C ILE A 508 35.76 -31.10 17.64
N PRO A 509 34.84 -31.70 18.43
CA PRO A 509 35.11 -33.06 18.83
C PRO A 509 33.91 -34.00 18.64
N SER A 510 34.28 -35.19 18.18
CA SER A 510 33.55 -36.44 18.12
C SER A 510 33.14 -37.01 19.48
N SER A 511 32.18 -37.95 19.45
CA SER A 511 31.69 -38.87 20.51
C SER A 511 30.80 -38.22 21.58
N PHE A 512 29.60 -38.71 21.90
CA PHE A 512 29.26 -40.08 22.28
C PHE A 512 27.88 -40.55 21.77
N TYR A 513 27.84 -41.82 21.38
CA TYR A 513 26.63 -42.64 21.28
C TYR A 513 26.10 -43.02 22.67
N SER A 514 24.78 -43.18 22.73
CA SER A 514 24.00 -44.09 23.59
C SER A 514 23.21 -43.50 24.75
N ILE A 515 22.02 -44.08 24.87
CA ILE A 515 21.10 -44.11 26.02
C ILE A 515 20.12 -42.94 26.11
N ARG A 516 18.91 -43.13 25.58
CA ARG A 516 17.65 -43.17 26.36
C ARG A 516 16.54 -43.90 25.58
N LEU A 517 16.65 -45.22 25.57
CA LEU A 517 15.58 -46.18 25.30
C LEU A 517 14.92 -46.66 26.62
N PRO A 518 14.27 -45.80 27.44
CA PRO A 518 13.29 -46.34 28.40
C PRO A 518 11.89 -45.71 28.33
N HIS A 519 11.63 -44.75 27.43
CA HIS A 519 10.29 -44.16 27.33
C HIS A 519 9.33 -44.89 26.38
N LEU A 520 9.82 -45.83 25.56
CA LEU A 520 8.99 -46.60 24.64
C LEU A 520 8.40 -47.89 25.25
N ILE A 521 8.96 -48.38 26.36
CA ILE A 521 8.49 -49.61 27.03
C ILE A 521 7.38 -49.31 28.06
N LEU A 522 7.32 -48.08 28.61
CA LEU A 522 6.27 -47.69 29.56
C LEU A 522 4.91 -47.43 28.88
N LEU A 523 4.90 -47.06 27.60
CA LEU A 523 3.68 -46.80 26.84
C LEU A 523 3.00 -48.08 26.34
N VAL A 524 3.76 -49.16 26.14
CA VAL A 524 3.22 -50.47 25.72
C VAL A 524 2.61 -51.24 26.90
N LEU A 525 3.13 -51.06 28.13
CA LEU A 525 2.58 -51.71 29.32
C LEU A 525 1.25 -51.07 29.82
N CYS A 526 1.03 -49.78 29.57
CA CYS A 526 -0.25 -49.13 29.91
C CYS A 526 -1.40 -49.49 28.96
N LEU A 527 -1.13 -49.93 27.73
CA LEU A 527 -2.16 -50.31 26.75
C LEU A 527 -2.65 -51.75 26.89
N VAL A 528 -1.95 -52.60 27.66
CA VAL A 528 -2.34 -54.00 27.90
C VAL A 528 -3.14 -54.19 29.19
N SER A 529 -3.26 -53.16 30.04
CA SER A 529 -3.95 -53.27 31.34
C SER A 529 -5.41 -52.75 31.37
N THR A 530 -6.02 -52.50 30.21
CA THR A 530 -7.46 -52.10 30.12
C THR A 530 -8.33 -53.10 29.37
N CYS A 531 -7.89 -54.37 29.27
CA CYS A 531 -8.73 -55.48 28.84
C CYS A 531 -8.57 -56.68 29.79
N VAL A 532 -9.23 -56.58 30.95
CA VAL A 532 -9.84 -57.70 31.70
C VAL A 532 -11.15 -57.19 32.27
#